data_AF-W4VR16-F1
#
_entry.id   AF-W4VR16-F1
#
_cell.length_a   1.000
_cell.length_b   1.000
_cell.length_c   1.000
_cell.angle_alpha   90.00
_cell.angle_beta   90.00
_cell.angle_gamma   90.00
#
_symmetry.space_group_name_H-M   'P 1'
#
loop_
_entity.id
_entity.type
_entity.pdbx_description
1 polymer ?
#
loop_
_entity_poly.entity_id
_entity_poly.type
_entity_poly.pdbx_seq_one_letter_code
_entity_poly.pdbx_strand_id
1 'polypeptide(L)' 'MMNQETLCKLTEMKMGAMAELYQRQGQNNEYQGMDFDDRFNLLVDYEYDRR' A
#
# COMPACT_ATOMS: atom_id res chain seq x y z
N MET A 1 -11.24 -8.92 4.86
CA MET A 1 -9.92 -9.44 5.28
C MET A 1 -8.87 -8.73 4.44
N MET A 2 -7.94 -8.01 5.06
CA MET A 2 -6.80 -7.47 4.33
C MET A 2 -6.02 -8.63 3.73
N ASN A 3 -5.56 -8.50 2.49
CA ASN A 3 -4.91 -9.60 1.80
C ASN A 3 -3.49 -9.79 2.38
N GLN A 4 -3.39 -10.60 3.44
CA GLN A 4 -2.12 -10.94 4.09
C GLN A 4 -1.11 -11.52 3.10
N GLU A 5 -1.60 -12.23 2.08
CA GLU A 5 -0.77 -12.75 0.99
C GLU A 5 -0.13 -11.61 0.18
N THR A 6 -0.87 -10.53 -0.09
CA THR A 6 -0.33 -9.32 -0.75
C THR A 6 0.76 -8.68 0.09
N LEU A 7 0.57 -8.52 1.40
CA LEU A 7 1.59 -7.94 2.30
C LEU A 7 2.87 -8.78 2.33
N CYS A 8 2.75 -10.11 2.37
CA CYS A 8 3.88 -11.02 2.29
C CYS A 8 4.63 -10.84 0.96
N LYS A 9 3.93 -10.87 -0.18
CA LYS A 9 4.54 -10.69 -1.51
C LYS A 9 5.25 -9.35 -1.65
N LEU A 10 4.65 -8.25 -1.18
CA LEU A 10 5.27 -6.92 -1.21
C LEU A 10 6.58 -6.90 -0.40
N THR A 11 6.57 -7.53 0.76
CA THR A 11 7.76 -7.64 1.62
C THR A 11 8.87 -8.47 0.96
N GLU A 12 8.53 -9.62 0.37
CA GLU A 12 9.46 -10.49 -0.36
C GLU A 12 10.09 -9.78 -1.58
N MET A 13 9.32 -8.93 -2.26
CA MET A 13 9.78 -8.11 -3.38
C MET A 13 10.58 -6.87 -2.96
N LYS A 14 10.91 -6.71 -1.66
CA LYS A 14 11.58 -5.54 -1.09
C LYS A 14 10.81 -4.23 -1.31
N MET A 15 9.47 -4.29 -1.33
CA MET A 15 8.58 -3.13 -1.39
C MET A 15 7.97 -2.84 -0.01
N GLY A 16 8.87 -2.60 0.96
CA GLY A 16 8.49 -2.50 2.38
C GLY A 16 7.64 -1.25 2.69
N ALA A 17 7.90 -0.13 2.04
CA ALA A 17 7.11 1.08 2.22
C ALA A 17 5.72 0.92 1.59
N MET A 18 5.67 0.28 0.41
CA MET A 18 4.41 -0.07 -0.24
C MET A 18 3.54 -0.96 0.66
N ALA A 19 4.13 -1.97 1.30
CA ALA A 19 3.42 -2.86 2.23
C ALA A 19 2.85 -2.09 3.43
N GLU A 20 3.65 -1.19 4.02
CA GLU A 20 3.25 -0.36 5.15
C GLU A 20 2.07 0.55 4.80
N LEU A 21 2.14 1.26 3.66
CA LEU A 21 1.08 2.16 3.25
C LEU A 21 -0.18 1.40 2.83
N TYR A 22 -0.06 0.23 2.19
CA TYR A 22 -1.20 -0.63 1.86
C TYR A 22 -1.96 -1.05 3.12
N GLN A 23 -1.23 -1.42 4.18
CA GLN A 23 -1.83 -1.72 5.48
C GLN A 23 -2.55 -0.51 6.09
N ARG A 24 -1.97 0.69 6.01
CA ARG A 24 -2.60 1.92 6.49
C ARG A 24 -3.86 2.28 5.70
N GLN A 25 -3.85 2.12 4.39
CA GLN A 25 -5.03 2.35 3.55
C GLN A 25 -6.21 1.44 3.91
N GLY A 26 -5.94 0.23 4.41
CA GLY A 26 -6.99 -0.69 4.88
C GLY A 26 -7.59 -0.32 6.25
N GLN A 27 -6.90 0.51 7.03
CA GLN A 27 -7.31 0.89 8.40
C GLN A 27 -7.85 2.33 8.49
N ASN A 28 -7.48 3.19 7.55
CA ASN A 28 -7.83 4.61 7.57
C ASN A 28 -8.97 4.92 6.58
N ASN A 29 -10.05 5.53 7.10
CA ASN A 29 -11.22 5.89 6.31
C ASN A 29 -10.97 7.01 5.29
N GLU A 30 -9.89 7.77 5.43
CA GLU A 30 -9.50 8.82 4.46
C GLU A 30 -9.31 8.26 3.04
N TYR A 31 -8.93 6.99 2.92
CA TYR A 31 -8.73 6.33 1.64
C TYR A 31 -9.99 5.64 1.09
N GLN A 32 -11.11 5.64 1.82
CA GLN A 32 -12.35 4.97 1.36
C GLN A 32 -13.05 5.71 0.22
N GLY A 33 -12.82 7.03 0.10
CA GLY A 33 -13.37 7.83 -1.00
C GLY A 33 -12.52 7.83 -2.28
N MET A 34 -11.32 7.25 -2.23
CA MET A 34 -10.41 7.17 -3.37
C MET A 34 -10.71 5.94 -4.22
N ASP A 35 -10.55 6.09 -5.53
CA ASP A 35 -10.59 4.94 -6.42
C ASP A 35 -9.32 4.07 -6.28
N PHE A 36 -9.28 2.98 -7.02
CA PHE A 36 -8.15 2.07 -6.97
C PHE A 36 -6.86 2.71 -7.49
N ASP A 37 -6.94 3.49 -8.58
CA ASP A 37 -5.77 4.04 -9.25
C ASP A 37 -5.11 5.13 -8.38
N ASP A 38 -5.91 6.00 -7.76
CA ASP A 38 -5.44 6.99 -6.78
C ASP A 38 -4.72 6.31 -5.62
N ARG A 39 -5.34 5.25 -5.07
CA ARG A 39 -4.75 4.48 -3.98
C ARG A 39 -3.46 3.78 -4.40
N PHE A 40 -3.42 3.24 -5.61
CA PHE A 40 -2.24 2.54 -6.13
C PHE A 40 -1.09 3.52 -6.41
N ASN A 41 -1.37 4.69 -6.98
CA ASN A 41 -0.39 5.74 -7.21
C ASN A 41 0.28 6.15 -5.89
N LEU A 42 -0.50 6.38 -4.82
CA LEU A 42 0.06 6.69 -3.50
C LEU A 42 1.02 5.60 -2.97
N LEU A 43 0.72 4.33 -3.24
CA LEU A 43 1.58 3.21 -2.83
C LEU A 43 2.91 3.23 -3.57
N VAL A 44 2.87 3.48 -4.88
CA VAL A 44 4.06 3.55 -5.75
C VAL A 44 4.91 4.76 -5.39
N ASP A 45 4.29 5.95 -5.27
CA ASP A 45 4.97 7.19 -4.90
C ASP A 45 5.67 7.05 -3.54
N TYR A 46 4.97 6.50 -2.55
CA TYR A 46 5.54 6.32 -1.21
C TYR A 46 6.71 5.33 -1.15
N GLU A 47 6.69 4.29 -1.99
CA GLU A 47 7.83 3.37 -2.12
C GLU A 47 8.99 3.99 -2.88
N TYR A 48 8.70 4.79 -3.91
CA TYR A 48 9.73 5.50 -4.68
C TYR A 48 10.45 6.55 -3.84
N ASP A 49 9.71 7.38 -3.10
CA ASP A 49 10.27 8.45 -2.25
C ASP A 49 11.18 7.95 -1.12
N ARG A 50 11.05 6.67 -0.75
CA ARG A 50 11.79 6.05 0.36
C ARG A 50 13.06 5.31 -0.10
N ARG A 51 13.35 5.28 -1.40
CA ARG A 51 14.53 4.65 -2.02
C ARG A 51 15.58 5.69 -2.40
#